data_AF-A0A9E6BTG2-F1
#
_entry.id   AF-A0A9E6BTG2-F1
#
_cell.length_a   1.000
_cell.length_b   1.000
_cell.length_c   1.000
_cell.angle_alpha   90.00
_cell.angle_beta   90.00
_cell.angle_gamma   90.00
#
_symmetry.space_group_name_H-M   'P 1'
#
loop_
_entity.id
_entity.type
_entity.pdbx_description
1 polymer ?
#
loop_
_entity_poly.entity_id
_entity_poly.type
_entity_poly.pdbx_seq_one_letter_code
_entity_poly.pdbx_strand_id
1 'polypeptide(L)'
;MGLSFLIIAICLVFGSIAAVLSIRPNLLPEIGANLRRADPVKKFSPRNTLFIVGPSANHPACRMQRRLLKPAIPALIREDIAVIEVYGEDTPRKNGDPIEWLDPSLLRHALDAESGFFLIYVDPAGKARFRSEAPMVTADILQRAQLEIDAPNRSHAKKSSVLQKLRAA
;
A
#
# COMPACT_ATOMS: atom_id res chain seq x y z
N MET A 1 -12.32 46.33 -39.98
CA MET A 1 -12.64 46.83 -38.62
C MET A 1 -13.67 45.99 -37.85
N GLY A 2 -14.51 45.14 -38.48
CA GLY A 2 -15.55 44.38 -37.75
C GLY A 2 -15.08 43.23 -36.86
N LEU A 3 -13.96 42.57 -37.18
CA LEU A 3 -13.46 41.40 -36.43
C LEU A 3 -13.00 41.76 -35.01
N SER A 4 -12.33 42.91 -34.87
CA SER A 4 -11.84 43.40 -33.58
C SER A 4 -12.98 43.77 -32.63
N PHE A 5 -14.06 44.37 -33.15
CA PHE A 5 -15.26 44.64 -32.35
C PHE A 5 -15.95 43.37 -31.88
N LEU A 6 -15.97 42.32 -32.71
CA LEU A 6 -16.56 41.03 -32.36
C LEU A 6 -15.76 40.34 -31.23
N ILE A 7 -14.43 40.38 -31.29
CA ILE A 7 -13.56 39.86 -30.22
C ILE A 7 -13.79 40.61 -28.90
N ILE A 8 -13.81 41.94 -28.95
CA ILE A 8 -14.05 42.78 -27.76
C ILE A 8 -15.43 42.51 -27.17
N ALA A 9 -16.46 42.39 -28.01
CA ALA A 9 -17.82 42.08 -27.56
C ALA A 9 -17.89 40.70 -26.87
N ILE A 10 -17.26 39.68 -27.44
CA ILE A 10 -17.20 38.34 -26.82
C ILE A 10 -16.47 38.41 -25.47
N CYS A 11 -15.32 39.09 -25.41
CA CYS A 11 -14.57 39.23 -24.16
C CYS A 11 -15.38 39.96 -23.07
N LEU A 12 -16.15 40.98 -23.42
CA LEU A 12 -17.02 41.69 -22.48
C LEU A 12 -18.20 40.84 -22.00
N VAL A 13 -18.78 40.01 -22.87
CA VAL A 13 -19.85 39.08 -22.47
C VAL A 13 -19.32 38.01 -21.52
N PHE A 14 -18.20 37.37 -21.82
CA PHE A 14 -17.60 36.38 -20.91
C PHE A 14 -17.12 37.01 -19.60
N GLY A 15 -16.51 38.19 -19.65
CA GLY A 15 -16.07 38.92 -18.46
C GLY A 15 -17.22 39.35 -17.56
N SER A 16 -18.34 39.80 -18.12
CA SER A 16 -19.54 40.16 -17.35
C SER A 16 -20.24 38.95 -16.74
N ILE A 17 -20.33 37.83 -17.46
CA ILE A 17 -20.83 36.56 -16.90
C ILE A 17 -19.97 36.10 -15.73
N ALA A 18 -18.63 36.14 -15.86
CA ALA A 18 -17.71 35.77 -14.78
C ALA A 18 -17.85 36.69 -13.55
N ALA A 19 -18.00 38.01 -13.76
CA ALA A 19 -18.21 38.96 -12.67
C ALA A 19 -19.52 38.70 -11.91
N VAL A 20 -20.62 38.44 -12.62
CA VAL A 20 -21.92 38.13 -12.01
C VAL A 20 -21.88 36.81 -11.22
N LEU A 21 -21.20 35.78 -11.76
CA LEU A 21 -21.01 34.51 -11.06
C LEU A 21 -20.18 34.64 -9.77
N SER A 22 -19.22 35.58 -9.73
CA SER A 22 -18.40 35.82 -8.53
C SER A 22 -19.17 36.49 -7.38
N ILE A 23 -20.18 37.31 -7.70
CA ILE A 23 -20.97 38.07 -6.70
C ILE A 23 -22.08 37.18 -6.09
N ARG A 24 -22.52 36.12 -6.78
CA ARG A 24 -23.48 35.14 -6.28
C ARG A 24 -22.93 33.71 -6.35
N PRO A 25 -22.09 33.29 -5.38
CA PRO A 25 -21.48 31.96 -5.37
C PRO A 25 -22.48 30.80 -5.22
N ASN A 26 -23.76 31.10 -4.93
CA ASN A 26 -24.81 30.12 -4.71
C ASN A 26 -25.51 29.61 -6.00
N LEU A 27 -25.09 30.06 -7.19
CA LEU A 27 -25.69 29.64 -8.47
C LEU A 27 -25.00 28.44 -9.14
N LEU A 28 -23.84 28.01 -8.66
CA LEU A 28 -23.14 26.82 -9.18
C LEU A 28 -22.80 25.81 -8.06
N PRO A 29 -23.78 25.34 -7.27
CA PRO A 29 -23.54 24.33 -6.23
C PRO A 29 -23.03 23.00 -6.80
N GLU A 30 -23.35 22.67 -8.05
CA GLU A 30 -23.08 21.34 -8.62
C GLU A 30 -21.64 21.13 -9.12
N ILE A 31 -20.92 22.18 -9.52
CA ILE A 31 -19.53 22.05 -9.99
C ILE A 31 -18.59 21.81 -8.80
N GLY A 32 -18.80 22.52 -7.69
CA GLY A 32 -18.04 22.31 -6.45
C GLY A 32 -18.35 20.98 -5.76
N ALA A 33 -19.59 20.49 -5.87
CA ALA A 33 -20.00 19.20 -5.29
C ALA A 33 -19.35 17.99 -6.00
N ASN A 34 -19.15 18.07 -7.32
CA ASN A 34 -18.47 17.00 -8.07
C ASN A 34 -16.95 17.01 -7.88
N LEU A 35 -16.32 18.18 -7.70
CA LEU A 35 -14.90 18.27 -7.34
C LEU A 35 -14.60 17.75 -5.92
N ARG A 36 -15.54 17.92 -4.97
CA ARG A 36 -15.42 17.33 -3.62
C ARG A 36 -15.65 15.82 -3.59
N ARG A 37 -16.27 15.25 -4.62
CA ARG A 37 -16.47 13.80 -4.81
C ARG A 37 -15.38 13.14 -5.64
N ALA A 38 -14.38 13.89 -6.13
CA ALA A 38 -13.16 13.26 -6.61
C ALA A 38 -12.59 12.46 -5.43
N ASP A 39 -12.55 11.13 -5.59
CA ASP A 39 -12.06 10.18 -4.61
C ASP A 39 -10.84 10.76 -3.89
N PRO A 40 -10.78 10.73 -2.54
CA PRO A 40 -9.63 11.24 -1.83
C PRO A 40 -8.41 10.55 -2.43
N VAL A 41 -7.51 11.34 -3.03
CA VAL A 41 -6.23 10.89 -3.59
C VAL A 41 -5.70 9.80 -2.66
N LYS A 42 -5.70 8.54 -3.12
CA LYS A 42 -5.36 7.38 -2.28
C LYS A 42 -3.97 7.63 -1.70
N LYS A 43 -3.95 8.14 -0.47
CA LYS A 43 -2.71 8.61 0.14
C LYS A 43 -1.94 7.38 0.57
N PHE A 44 -0.88 7.07 -0.16
CA PHE A 44 0.07 6.06 0.28
C PHE A 44 0.64 6.46 1.64
N SER A 45 0.58 5.55 2.59
CA SER A 45 1.25 5.69 3.88
C SER A 45 2.14 4.47 4.06
N PRO A 46 3.47 4.64 4.17
CA PRO A 46 4.39 3.54 4.44
C PRO A 46 4.37 3.11 5.91
N ARG A 47 3.58 3.77 6.76
CA ARG A 47 3.50 3.46 8.20
C ARG A 47 2.97 2.06 8.43
N ASN A 48 3.45 1.44 9.50
CA ASN A 48 3.07 0.09 9.91
C ASN A 48 3.10 -0.91 8.73
N THR A 49 4.18 -0.89 7.95
CA THR A 49 4.30 -1.68 6.73
C THR A 49 5.60 -2.48 6.72
N LEU A 50 5.49 -3.77 6.42
CA LEU A 50 6.59 -4.66 6.10
C LEU A 50 6.77 -4.70 4.58
N PHE A 51 7.87 -4.15 4.09
CA PHE A 51 8.25 -4.18 2.69
C PHE A 51 9.14 -5.38 2.39
N ILE A 52 8.78 -6.13 1.35
CA ILE A 52 9.61 -7.14 0.71
C ILE A 52 10.01 -6.57 -0.65
N VAL A 53 11.26 -6.15 -0.77
CA VAL A 53 11.80 -5.57 -2.00
C VAL A 53 12.79 -6.56 -2.63
N GLY A 54 12.72 -6.75 -3.95
CA GLY A 54 13.64 -7.63 -4.63
C GLY A 54 13.72 -7.39 -6.15
N PRO A 55 14.62 -8.10 -6.85
CA PRO A 55 14.76 -7.93 -8.29
C PRO A 55 13.64 -8.62 -9.09
N SER A 56 13.11 -9.75 -8.59
CA SER A 56 11.99 -10.45 -9.19
C SER A 56 11.29 -11.34 -8.18
N ALA A 57 10.01 -11.66 -8.42
CA ALA A 57 9.27 -12.59 -7.60
C ALA A 57 9.91 -13.99 -7.56
N ASN A 58 10.63 -14.40 -8.60
CA ASN A 58 11.25 -15.72 -8.71
C ASN A 58 12.68 -15.79 -8.14
N HIS A 59 13.25 -14.67 -7.73
CA HIS A 59 14.57 -14.63 -7.12
C HIS A 59 14.62 -15.52 -5.85
N PRO A 60 15.71 -16.28 -5.60
CA PRO A 60 15.78 -17.24 -4.49
C PRO A 60 15.44 -16.63 -3.13
N ALA A 61 15.97 -15.45 -2.82
CA ALA A 61 15.71 -14.74 -1.56
C ALA A 61 14.22 -14.34 -1.43
N CYS A 62 13.61 -13.80 -2.48
CA CYS A 62 12.19 -13.40 -2.48
C CYS A 62 11.27 -14.61 -2.27
N ARG A 63 11.53 -15.71 -2.99
CA ARG A 63 10.76 -16.96 -2.84
C ARG A 63 10.86 -17.52 -1.43
N MET A 64 12.07 -17.52 -0.86
CA MET A 64 12.30 -17.97 0.51
C MET A 64 11.55 -17.09 1.50
N GLN A 65 11.66 -15.76 1.38
CA GLN A 65 11.00 -14.81 2.28
C GLN A 65 9.48 -14.99 2.27
N ARG A 66 8.85 -15.06 1.08
CA ARG A 66 7.39 -15.30 0.98
C ARG A 66 6.98 -16.61 1.65
N ARG A 67 7.77 -17.68 1.48
CA ARG A 67 7.48 -18.98 2.11
C ARG A 67 7.55 -18.89 3.63
N LEU A 68 8.53 -18.19 4.18
CA LEU A 68 8.69 -17.99 5.62
C LEU A 68 7.56 -17.14 6.19
N LEU A 69 7.15 -16.10 5.47
CA LEU A 69 6.16 -15.13 5.95
C LEU A 69 4.71 -15.61 5.80
N LYS A 70 4.39 -16.44 4.80
CA LYS A 70 3.01 -16.86 4.48
C LYS A 70 2.15 -17.26 5.69
N PRO A 71 2.65 -18.04 6.68
CA PRO A 71 1.86 -18.41 7.86
C PRO A 71 1.53 -17.23 8.80
N ALA A 72 2.33 -16.16 8.77
CA ALA A 72 2.25 -15.03 9.68
C ALA A 72 1.46 -13.85 9.13
N ILE A 73 1.23 -13.79 7.80
CA ILE A 73 0.49 -12.72 7.14
C ILE A 73 -0.88 -12.44 7.81
N PRO A 74 -1.72 -13.45 8.14
CA PRO A 74 -3.00 -13.16 8.80
C PRO A 74 -2.84 -12.51 10.17
N ALA A 75 -1.77 -12.82 10.91
CA ALA A 75 -1.52 -12.22 12.21
C ALA A 75 -1.01 -10.79 12.07
N LEU A 76 -0.13 -10.51 11.10
CA LEU A 76 0.31 -9.16 10.77
C LEU A 76 -0.88 -8.26 10.38
N ILE A 77 -1.79 -8.76 9.54
CA ILE A 77 -2.98 -8.01 9.11
C ILE A 77 -3.90 -7.69 10.29
N ARG A 78 -4.05 -8.59 11.28
CA ARG A 78 -4.84 -8.31 12.48
C ARG A 78 -4.28 -7.16 13.31
N GLU A 79 -2.95 -7.01 13.32
CA GLU A 79 -2.24 -5.92 14.00
C GLU A 79 -2.08 -4.66 13.12
N ASP A 80 -2.91 -4.54 12.08
CA ASP A 80 -2.89 -3.43 11.10
C ASP A 80 -1.55 -3.27 10.37
N ILE A 81 -0.75 -4.34 10.29
CA ILE A 81 0.53 -4.32 9.57
C ILE A 81 0.29 -4.75 8.12
N ALA A 82 0.54 -3.82 7.20
CA ALA A 82 0.51 -4.12 5.78
C ALA A 82 1.79 -4.87 5.36
N VAL A 83 1.66 -5.87 4.50
CA VAL A 83 2.79 -6.47 3.80
C VAL A 83 2.77 -5.97 2.37
N ILE A 84 3.80 -5.23 1.95
CA ILE A 84 3.93 -4.75 0.58
C ILE A 84 5.09 -5.44 -0.11
N GLU A 85 4.81 -6.08 -1.24
CA GLU A 85 5.78 -6.75 -2.07
C GLU A 85 6.08 -5.89 -3.31
N VAL A 86 7.35 -5.65 -3.57
CA VAL A 86 7.84 -4.87 -4.72
C VAL A 86 8.97 -5.65 -5.39
N TYR A 87 8.78 -6.03 -6.63
CA TYR A 87 9.75 -6.86 -7.36
C TYR A 87 10.08 -6.23 -8.71
N GLY A 88 11.32 -5.75 -8.89
CA GLY A 88 11.71 -5.18 -10.18
C GLY A 88 10.75 -4.05 -10.59
N GLU A 89 10.23 -4.16 -11.80
CA GLU A 89 9.20 -3.29 -12.37
C GLU A 89 7.79 -3.93 -12.32
N ASP A 90 7.63 -5.07 -11.64
CA ASP A 90 6.34 -5.72 -11.47
C ASP A 90 5.41 -4.83 -10.62
N THR A 91 4.10 -4.88 -10.91
CA THR A 91 3.09 -4.17 -10.13
C THR A 91 3.21 -4.53 -8.64
N PRO A 92 3.41 -3.53 -7.74
CA PRO A 92 3.46 -3.77 -6.31
C PRO A 92 2.20 -4.46 -5.80
N ARG A 93 2.33 -5.25 -4.73
CA ARG A 93 1.20 -5.96 -4.12
C ARG A 93 1.10 -5.65 -2.64
N LYS A 94 -0.08 -5.31 -2.13
CA LYS A 94 -0.37 -5.19 -0.69
C LYS A 94 -1.16 -6.41 -0.25
N ASN A 95 -0.62 -7.19 0.67
CA ASN A 95 -1.23 -8.41 1.20
C ASN A 95 -1.66 -9.42 0.10
N GLY A 96 -1.01 -9.37 -1.07
CA GLY A 96 -1.32 -10.19 -2.25
C GLY A 96 -2.07 -9.45 -3.36
N ASP A 97 -2.77 -8.36 -3.03
CA ASP A 97 -3.59 -7.60 -3.98
C ASP A 97 -2.76 -6.56 -4.74
N PRO A 98 -2.93 -6.44 -6.08
CA PRO A 98 -2.16 -5.48 -6.88
C PRO A 98 -2.50 -4.01 -6.52
N ILE A 99 -1.48 -3.15 -6.55
CA ILE A 99 -1.59 -1.72 -6.31
C ILE A 99 -1.20 -0.97 -7.60
N GLU A 100 -2.16 -0.82 -8.52
CA GLU A 100 -1.89 -0.28 -9.86
C GLU A 100 -1.44 1.18 -9.88
N TRP A 101 -1.79 1.95 -8.85
CA TRP A 101 -1.46 3.37 -8.76
C TRP A 101 -0.09 3.66 -8.12
N LEU A 102 0.58 2.64 -7.57
CA LEU A 102 1.86 2.80 -6.86
C LEU A 102 3.02 2.44 -7.80
N ASP A 103 3.89 3.41 -8.06
CA ASP A 103 5.06 3.21 -8.91
C ASP A 103 6.14 2.38 -8.17
N PRO A 104 6.56 1.22 -8.72
CA PRO A 104 7.54 0.34 -8.06
C PRO A 104 8.93 0.96 -8.01
N SER A 105 9.35 1.68 -9.05
CA SER A 105 10.66 2.31 -9.16
C SER A 105 10.80 3.44 -8.15
N LEU A 106 9.79 4.31 -8.03
CA LEU A 106 9.75 5.38 -7.04
C LEU A 106 9.77 4.83 -5.60
N LEU A 107 9.01 3.78 -5.33
CA LEU A 107 8.98 3.16 -4.00
C LEU A 107 10.34 2.54 -3.64
N ARG A 108 10.99 1.83 -4.58
CA ARG A 108 12.32 1.25 -4.37
C ARG A 108 13.36 2.32 -4.11
N HIS A 109 13.33 3.43 -4.86
CA HIS A 109 14.21 4.56 -4.62
C HIS A 109 13.96 5.24 -3.27
N ALA A 110 12.69 5.46 -2.91
CA ALA A 110 12.32 6.05 -1.61
C ALA A 110 12.75 5.20 -0.40
N LEU A 111 12.89 3.88 -0.60
CA LEU A 111 13.37 2.93 0.40
C LEU A 111 14.89 2.69 0.32
N ASP A 112 15.60 3.35 -0.59
CA ASP A 112 17.04 3.14 -0.87
C ASP A 112 17.32 1.65 -1.17
N ALA A 113 16.44 1.03 -1.95
CA ALA A 113 16.36 -0.41 -2.20
C ALA A 113 16.32 -0.74 -3.71
N GLU A 114 17.16 -0.06 -4.49
CA GLU A 114 17.18 -0.16 -5.95
C GLU A 114 17.76 -1.48 -6.45
N SER A 115 18.65 -2.15 -5.72
CA SER A 115 19.27 -3.39 -6.19
C SER A 115 19.49 -4.41 -5.07
N GLY A 116 19.19 -5.68 -5.36
CA GLY A 116 19.27 -6.76 -4.38
C GLY A 116 17.93 -7.06 -3.69
N PHE A 117 17.99 -7.78 -2.59
CA PHE A 117 16.83 -8.13 -1.77
C PHE A 117 16.86 -7.33 -0.48
N PHE A 118 15.70 -6.78 -0.08
CA PHE A 118 15.56 -6.11 1.19
C PHE A 118 14.26 -6.50 1.88
N LEU A 119 14.35 -6.63 3.20
CA LEU A 119 13.21 -6.72 4.10
C LEU A 119 13.27 -5.52 5.06
N ILE A 120 12.25 -4.68 5.00
CA ILE A 120 12.21 -3.40 5.74
C ILE A 120 10.90 -3.31 6.49
N TYR A 121 10.94 -3.08 7.80
CA TYR A 121 9.74 -2.77 8.57
C TYR A 121 9.74 -1.31 8.98
N VAL A 122 8.65 -0.62 8.64
CA VAL A 122 8.38 0.78 9.00
C VAL A 122 7.30 0.82 10.07
N ASP A 123 7.60 1.48 11.18
CA ASP A 123 6.71 1.56 12.34
C ASP A 123 5.54 2.55 12.13
N PRO A 124 4.61 2.67 13.10
CA PRO A 124 3.52 3.64 13.04
C PRO A 124 3.98 5.11 13.01
N ALA A 125 5.18 5.42 13.49
CA ALA A 125 5.77 6.76 13.40
C ALA A 125 6.36 7.06 12.00
N GLY A 126 6.47 6.05 11.14
CA GLY A 126 7.07 6.16 9.81
C GLY A 126 8.59 5.96 9.82
N LYS A 127 9.16 5.44 10.90
CA LYS A 127 10.59 5.16 11.01
C LYS A 127 10.87 3.68 10.68
N ALA A 128 11.90 3.44 9.88
CA ALA A 128 12.40 2.08 9.67
C ALA A 128 12.96 1.52 10.99
N ARG A 129 12.35 0.47 11.52
CA ARG A 129 12.79 -0.22 12.74
C ARG A 129 13.93 -1.17 12.47
N PHE A 130 13.85 -1.88 11.34
CA PHE A 130 14.93 -2.69 10.85
C PHE A 130 14.95 -2.70 9.32
N ARG A 131 16.15 -3.00 8.80
CA ARG A 131 16.43 -3.30 7.40
C ARG A 131 17.32 -4.53 7.37
N SER A 132 17.01 -5.48 6.49
CA SER A 132 17.80 -6.69 6.27
C SER A 132 17.99 -6.92 4.79
N GLU A 133 19.20 -7.30 4.39
CA GLU A 133 19.55 -7.67 3.01
C GLU A 133 19.45 -9.18 2.77
N ALA A 134 19.08 -9.94 3.81
CA ALA A 134 18.91 -11.39 3.78
C ALA A 134 17.50 -11.78 4.23
N PRO A 135 16.94 -12.90 3.72
CA PRO A 135 15.69 -13.44 4.20
C PRO A 135 15.73 -13.71 5.71
N MET A 136 14.61 -13.48 6.37
CA MET A 136 14.47 -13.61 7.82
C MET A 136 13.30 -14.53 8.16
N VAL A 137 13.47 -15.32 9.22
CA VAL A 137 12.37 -16.08 9.81
C VAL A 137 11.41 -15.14 10.52
N THR A 138 10.13 -15.52 10.58
CA THR A 138 9.08 -14.69 11.18
C THR A 138 9.38 -14.30 12.63
N ALA A 139 9.93 -15.22 13.43
CA ALA A 139 10.27 -14.93 14.83
C ALA A 139 11.23 -13.73 14.95
N ASP A 140 12.28 -13.70 14.13
CA ASP A 140 13.26 -12.62 14.11
C ASP A 140 12.65 -11.31 13.61
N ILE A 141 11.72 -11.38 12.64
CA ILE A 141 10.98 -10.20 12.15
C ILE A 141 10.19 -9.58 13.30
N LEU A 142 9.39 -10.39 14.01
CA LEU A 142 8.55 -9.91 15.11
C LEU A 142 9.40 -9.35 16.24
N GLN A 143 10.50 -10.03 16.59
CA GLN A 143 11.43 -9.59 17.62
C GLN A 143 12.08 -8.24 17.27
N ARG A 144 12.63 -8.10 16.06
CA ARG A 144 13.28 -6.84 15.62
C ARG A 144 12.28 -5.71 15.40
N ALA A 145 11.06 -6.04 14.98
CA ALA A 145 9.97 -5.10 14.85
C ALA A 145 9.37 -4.67 16.20
N GLN A 146 9.75 -5.33 17.30
CA GLN A 146 9.16 -5.13 18.64
C GLN A 146 7.64 -5.33 18.63
N LEU A 147 7.18 -6.32 17.85
CA LEU A 147 5.77 -6.63 17.71
C LEU A 147 5.40 -7.79 18.62
N GLU A 148 4.49 -7.54 19.56
CA GLU A 148 3.90 -8.55 20.42
C GLU A 148 2.74 -9.25 19.70
N ILE A 149 3.06 -9.96 18.62
CA ILE A 149 2.07 -10.78 17.92
C ILE A 149 2.16 -12.19 18.48
N ASP A 150 1.09 -12.63 19.14
CA ASP A 150 0.91 -14.04 19.45
C ASP A 150 0.86 -14.82 18.13
N ALA A 151 2.00 -15.41 17.77
CA ALA A 151 2.07 -16.32 16.64
C ALA A 151 1.00 -17.41 16.86
N PRO A 152 0.19 -17.76 15.84
CA PRO A 152 -0.82 -18.79 16.01
C PRO A 152 -0.14 -20.06 16.50
N ASN A 153 -0.40 -20.38 17.76
CA ASN A 153 0.23 -21.47 18.48
C ASN A 153 -0.08 -22.75 17.70
N ARG A 154 0.94 -23.43 17.17
CA ARG A 154 0.79 -24.74 16.49
C ARG A 154 0.30 -25.85 17.45
N SER A 155 -0.06 -25.51 18.68
CA SER A 155 -0.50 -26.42 19.74
C SER A 155 -1.97 -26.84 19.65
N HIS A 156 -2.81 -26.18 18.84
CA HIS A 156 -4.18 -26.66 18.57
C HIS A 156 -4.26 -27.54 17.32
N ALA A 157 -3.36 -28.51 17.20
CA ALA A 157 -3.70 -29.72 16.44
C ALA A 157 -4.84 -30.43 17.21
N LYS A 158 -6.10 -30.13 16.85
CA LYS A 158 -7.26 -30.92 17.28
C LYS A 158 -6.92 -32.38 17.00
N LYS A 159 -6.65 -33.17 18.04
CA LYS A 159 -6.49 -34.63 17.95
C LYS A 159 -7.75 -35.15 17.28
N SER A 160 -7.62 -35.58 16.03
CA SER A 160 -8.71 -36.16 15.27
C SER A 160 -9.23 -37.37 16.05
N SER A 161 -10.48 -37.30 16.51
CA SER A 161 -11.15 -38.39 17.23
C SER A 161 -11.24 -39.68 16.40
N VAL A 162 -11.06 -39.58 15.08
CA VAL A 162 -11.02 -40.70 14.15
C VAL A 162 -9.71 -41.50 14.30
N LEU A 163 -8.57 -40.83 14.44
CA LEU A 163 -7.27 -41.50 14.66
C LEU A 163 -7.19 -42.15 16.05
N GLN A 164 -7.94 -41.62 17.02
CA GLN A 164 -8.02 -42.20 18.36
C GLN A 164 -8.87 -43.48 18.38
N LYS A 165 -9.92 -43.56 17.56
CA LYS A 165 -10.74 -44.77 17.41
C LYS A 165 -10.04 -45.90 16.64
N LEU A 166 -9.20 -45.57 15.65
CA LEU A 166 -8.44 -46.57 14.89
C LEU A 166 -7.26 -47.18 15.65
N ARG A 167 -6.83 -46.58 16.77
CA ARG A 167 -5.77 -47.12 17.64
C ARG A 167 -6.31 -47.99 18.78
N ALA A 168 -7.62 -48.02 18.97
CA ALA A 168 -8.31 -48.75 20.03
C ALA A 168 -9.07 -49.99 19.50
N ALA A 169 -8.92 -50.29 18.21
CA ALA A 169 -9.34 -51.53 17.56
C ALA A 169 -8.08 -52.32 17.16
#